data_AF-A0A7C4JRJ0-F1
#
_entry.id   AF-A0A7C4JRJ0-F1
#
_cell.length_a   1.000
_cell.length_b   1.000
_cell.length_c   1.000
_cell.angle_alpha   90.00
_cell.angle_beta   90.00
_cell.angle_gamma   90.00
#
_symmetry.space_group_name_H-M   'P 1'
#
loop_
_entity.id
_entity.type
_entity.pdbx_description
1 polymer ?
#
loop_
_entity_poly.entity_id
_entity_poly.type
_entity_poly.pdbx_seq_one_letter_code
_entity_poly.pdbx_strand_id
1 'polypeptide(L)'
;MLSLELNPSFKTQNHKRIFYAHEVAPVRRIVENLGGSDISFYNILKFGKERSLSLEDIFGPQDDWYRTPLVKLAKRFNKIFAVGDWVVEEYKFLCPDISQDKIAIVYNATSSDHYSLEAKLKSQEKIKRNLKSRFDFPEIDLIITHVCRLVKSKGIWRDFILLPYLDNLFEKNNLYGIYILLSSLVATGRSPQEVEKMVKEYCWPFEHRVGWPDLIGYEIEIYKYVKTFNLRSKNIKAPFH
;
A
#
# COMPACT_ATOMS: atom_id res chain seq x y z
N MET A 1 6.23 -25.29 -12.66
CA MET A 1 7.66 -25.27 -13.06
C MET A 1 8.02 -26.53 -13.83
N LEU A 2 7.75 -27.72 -13.28
CA LEU A 2 7.87 -29.00 -14.01
C LEU A 2 7.05 -29.04 -15.32
N SER A 3 5.85 -28.46 -15.35
CA SER A 3 5.00 -28.47 -16.56
C SER A 3 5.60 -27.79 -17.79
N LEU A 4 6.49 -26.81 -17.63
CA LEU A 4 7.17 -26.13 -18.74
C LEU A 4 8.37 -26.93 -19.25
N GLU A 5 9.08 -27.62 -18.36
CA GLU A 5 10.20 -28.50 -18.72
C GLU A 5 9.71 -29.78 -19.41
N LEU A 6 8.50 -30.22 -19.07
CA LEU A 6 7.83 -31.35 -19.72
C LEU A 6 7.19 -30.99 -21.07
N ASN A 7 7.18 -29.70 -21.45
CA ASN A 7 6.68 -29.30 -22.76
C ASN A 7 7.73 -29.68 -23.83
N PRO A 8 7.41 -30.55 -24.81
CA PRO A 8 8.37 -30.99 -25.83
C PRO A 8 8.96 -29.86 -26.67
N SER A 9 8.29 -28.71 -26.72
CA SER A 9 8.77 -27.53 -27.45
C SER A 9 9.80 -26.70 -26.66
N PHE A 10 9.99 -26.95 -25.36
CA PHE A 10 10.93 -26.21 -24.54
C PHE A 10 12.38 -26.61 -24.85
N LYS A 11 13.16 -25.65 -25.36
CA LYS A 11 14.58 -25.83 -25.68
C LYS A 11 15.41 -24.93 -24.77
N THR A 12 16.17 -25.50 -23.84
CA THR A 12 16.99 -24.76 -22.86
C THR A 12 18.04 -23.84 -23.51
N GLN A 13 18.47 -24.18 -24.72
CA GLN A 13 19.36 -23.37 -25.54
C GLN A 13 18.71 -22.07 -26.03
N ASN A 14 17.41 -22.08 -26.32
CA ASN A 14 16.70 -20.96 -26.96
C ASN A 14 15.72 -20.25 -26.02
N HIS A 15 15.29 -20.90 -24.95
CA HIS A 15 14.31 -20.37 -24.01
C HIS A 15 14.97 -20.02 -22.69
N LYS A 16 14.81 -18.78 -22.27
CA LYS A 16 15.21 -18.30 -20.94
C LYS A 16 13.98 -18.15 -20.06
N ARG A 17 14.11 -18.58 -18.81
CA ARG A 17 13.09 -18.44 -17.78
C ARG A 17 13.47 -17.28 -16.89
N ILE A 18 12.53 -16.36 -16.72
CA ILE A 18 12.69 -15.19 -15.87
C ILE A 18 11.61 -15.24 -14.81
N PHE A 19 12.01 -15.09 -13.55
CA PHE A 19 11.07 -14.88 -12.46
C PHE A 19 10.94 -13.38 -12.20
N TYR A 20 9.73 -12.83 -12.31
CA TYR A 20 9.47 -11.41 -12.11
C TYR A 20 8.96 -11.18 -10.67
N ALA A 21 9.86 -10.73 -9.80
CA ALA A 21 9.62 -10.50 -8.39
C ALA A 21 9.08 -9.09 -8.15
N HIS A 22 7.77 -9.00 -7.92
CA HIS A 22 7.10 -7.77 -7.48
C HIS A 22 7.17 -7.54 -5.96
N GLU A 23 7.27 -8.62 -5.19
CA GLU A 23 7.42 -8.65 -3.74
C GLU A 23 8.11 -9.95 -3.34
N VAL A 24 8.71 -9.98 -2.15
CA VAL A 24 9.12 -11.23 -1.50
C VAL A 24 8.01 -11.64 -0.54
N ALA A 25 7.10 -12.49 -1.01
CA ALA A 25 5.90 -12.86 -0.28
C ALA A 25 6.12 -13.16 1.23
N PRO A 26 7.07 -14.04 1.64
CA PRO A 26 7.26 -14.34 3.06
C PRO A 26 7.71 -13.13 3.89
N VAL A 27 8.48 -12.21 3.30
CA VAL A 27 8.86 -10.96 3.97
C VAL A 27 7.62 -10.13 4.29
N ARG A 28 6.68 -9.98 3.35
CA ARG A 28 5.44 -9.25 3.60
C ARG A 28 4.65 -9.86 4.77
N ARG A 29 4.56 -11.19 4.84
CA ARG A 29 3.90 -11.88 5.96
C ARG A 29 4.58 -11.55 7.29
N ILE A 30 5.91 -11.53 7.34
CA ILE A 30 6.67 -11.18 8.54
C ILE A 30 6.42 -9.71 8.91
N VAL A 31 6.60 -8.79 7.95
CA VAL A 31 6.41 -7.35 8.16
C VAL A 31 5.01 -7.02 8.69
N GLU A 32 3.96 -7.64 8.18
CA GLU A 32 2.58 -7.38 8.61
C GLU A 32 2.24 -7.95 10.01
N ASN A 33 3.04 -8.88 10.53
CA ASN A 33 2.84 -9.51 11.84
C ASN A 33 3.90 -9.10 12.89
N LEU A 34 5.00 -8.47 12.47
CA LEU A 34 6.07 -8.02 13.35
C LEU A 34 5.66 -6.71 14.05
N GLY A 35 5.91 -6.63 15.36
CA GLY A 35 5.78 -5.38 16.11
C GLY A 35 6.69 -4.30 15.52
N GLY A 36 6.15 -3.11 15.22
CA GLY A 36 6.88 -2.04 14.52
C GLY A 36 7.01 -2.23 13.00
N SER A 37 6.46 -3.31 12.45
CA SER A 37 6.32 -3.58 11.02
C SER A 37 7.64 -3.44 10.23
N ASP A 38 7.64 -2.64 9.17
CA ASP A 38 8.77 -2.39 8.28
C ASP A 38 9.94 -1.71 8.99
N ILE A 39 9.68 -0.83 9.97
CA ILE A 39 10.76 -0.19 10.76
C ILE A 39 11.58 -1.25 11.48
N SER A 40 10.91 -2.21 12.13
CA SER A 40 11.61 -3.30 12.81
C SER A 40 12.28 -4.23 11.80
N PHE A 41 11.56 -4.63 10.75
CA PHE A 41 12.05 -5.60 9.79
C PHE A 41 13.31 -5.14 9.06
N TYR A 42 13.36 -3.91 8.54
CA TYR A 42 14.53 -3.44 7.80
C TYR A 42 15.76 -3.21 8.68
N ASN A 43 15.57 -2.89 9.96
CA ASN A 43 16.67 -2.87 10.93
C ASN A 43 17.19 -4.29 11.23
N ILE A 44 16.29 -5.27 11.37
CA ILE A 44 16.65 -6.69 11.55
C ILE A 44 17.36 -7.23 10.32
N LEU A 45 16.89 -6.91 9.11
CA LEU A 45 17.55 -7.30 7.85
C LEU A 45 18.98 -6.75 7.81
N LYS A 46 19.17 -5.46 8.13
CA LYS A 46 20.49 -4.86 8.19
C LYS A 46 21.40 -5.58 9.20
N PHE A 47 20.89 -5.81 10.41
CA PHE A 47 21.60 -6.57 11.46
C PHE A 47 21.98 -7.99 11.00
N GLY A 48 21.07 -8.69 10.33
CA GLY A 48 21.29 -10.04 9.82
C GLY A 48 22.36 -10.05 8.73
N LYS A 49 22.30 -9.10 7.80
CA LYS A 49 23.30 -8.92 6.74
C LYS A 49 24.70 -8.67 7.30
N GLU A 50 24.83 -7.82 8.32
CA GLU A 50 26.12 -7.55 9.00
C GLU A 50 26.71 -8.79 9.69
N ARG A 51 25.88 -9.79 10.00
CA ARG A 51 26.26 -11.03 10.70
C ARG A 51 26.19 -12.27 9.81
N SER A 52 25.95 -12.10 8.51
CA SER A 52 25.73 -13.21 7.57
C SER A 52 24.62 -14.17 8.01
N LEU A 53 23.61 -13.66 8.71
CA LEU A 53 22.40 -14.41 9.08
C LEU A 53 21.34 -14.24 7.98
N SER A 54 20.65 -15.34 7.67
CA SER A 54 19.49 -15.36 6.78
C SER A 54 18.21 -14.98 7.51
N LEU A 55 17.14 -14.76 6.73
CA LEU A 55 15.80 -14.55 7.24
C LEU A 55 15.34 -15.71 8.12
N GLU A 56 15.61 -16.95 7.71
CA GLU A 56 15.18 -18.15 8.44
C GLU A 56 16.05 -18.44 9.68
N ASP A 57 17.29 -17.92 9.73
CA ASP A 57 18.10 -17.98 10.97
C ASP A 57 17.50 -17.11 12.08
N ILE A 58 16.83 -16.01 11.72
CA ILE A 58 16.27 -15.04 12.67
C ILE A 58 14.79 -15.32 12.98
N PHE A 59 13.98 -15.60 11.95
CA PHE A 59 12.53 -15.76 12.08
C PHE A 59 12.07 -17.22 12.07
N GLY A 60 13.01 -18.17 11.96
CA GLY A 60 12.73 -19.58 11.77
C GLY A 60 12.24 -19.91 10.35
N PRO A 61 12.07 -21.20 10.04
CA PRO A 61 11.60 -21.66 8.73
C PRO A 61 10.26 -21.03 8.34
N GLN A 62 10.12 -20.62 7.08
CA GLN A 62 8.88 -20.01 6.56
C GLN A 62 8.11 -20.96 5.62
N ASP A 63 8.46 -22.25 5.63
CA ASP A 63 7.93 -23.27 4.70
C ASP A 63 6.51 -23.74 5.04
N ASP A 64 5.95 -23.31 6.19
CA ASP A 64 4.55 -23.51 6.56
C ASP A 64 3.57 -22.79 5.60
N TRP A 65 4.09 -21.88 4.76
CA TRP A 65 3.33 -21.21 3.74
C TRP A 65 3.82 -21.53 2.34
N TYR A 66 2.93 -22.09 1.51
CA TYR A 66 3.25 -22.62 0.17
C TYR A 66 3.95 -21.62 -0.77
N ARG A 67 3.79 -20.30 -0.57
CA ARG A 67 4.46 -19.29 -1.40
C ARG A 67 5.96 -19.22 -1.14
N THR A 68 6.41 -19.53 0.06
CA THR A 68 7.83 -19.51 0.44
C THR A 68 8.67 -20.43 -0.43
N PRO A 69 8.39 -21.75 -0.52
CA PRO A 69 9.20 -22.63 -1.36
C PRO A 69 9.09 -22.25 -2.85
N LEU A 70 7.95 -21.73 -3.31
CA LEU A 70 7.82 -21.24 -4.70
C LEU A 70 8.76 -20.07 -5.00
N VAL A 71 8.85 -19.10 -4.08
CA VAL A 71 9.77 -17.97 -4.20
C VAL A 71 11.23 -18.44 -4.11
N LYS A 72 11.58 -19.32 -3.18
CA LYS A 72 12.95 -19.88 -3.04
C LYS A 72 13.39 -20.61 -4.31
N LEU A 73 12.47 -21.26 -5.03
CA LEU A 73 12.76 -21.93 -6.31
C LEU A 73 13.07 -20.95 -7.46
N ALA A 74 12.85 -19.64 -7.30
CA ALA A 74 13.23 -18.65 -8.31
C ALA A 74 14.74 -18.70 -8.62
N LYS A 75 15.57 -19.18 -7.70
CA LYS A 75 17.00 -19.44 -7.95
C LYS A 75 17.28 -20.44 -9.09
N ARG A 76 16.30 -21.26 -9.48
CA ARG A 76 16.41 -22.19 -10.62
C ARG A 76 16.18 -21.51 -11.98
N PHE A 77 15.70 -20.27 -11.99
CA PHE A 77 15.51 -19.50 -13.22
C PHE A 77 16.84 -18.98 -13.76
N ASN A 78 16.85 -18.55 -15.02
CA ASN A 78 18.03 -17.96 -15.64
C ASN A 78 18.31 -16.57 -15.08
N LYS A 79 17.25 -15.80 -14.83
CA LYS A 79 17.31 -14.48 -14.19
C LYS A 79 16.11 -14.28 -13.27
N ILE A 80 16.30 -13.38 -12.31
CA ILE A 80 15.26 -12.84 -11.44
C ILE A 80 15.19 -11.34 -11.71
N PHE A 81 14.03 -10.85 -12.12
CA PHE A 81 13.78 -9.42 -12.30
C PHE A 81 13.09 -8.90 -11.05
N ALA A 82 13.78 -8.07 -10.27
CA ALA A 82 13.26 -7.48 -9.04
C ALA A 82 12.82 -6.04 -9.31
N VAL A 83 11.63 -5.65 -8.86
CA VAL A 83 11.06 -4.34 -9.21
C VAL A 83 11.60 -3.13 -8.43
N GLY A 84 12.56 -3.36 -7.54
CA GLY A 84 13.22 -2.32 -6.77
C GLY A 84 14.29 -2.89 -5.84
N ASP A 85 15.10 -2.02 -5.27
CA ASP A 85 16.26 -2.38 -4.45
C ASP A 85 15.85 -3.21 -3.22
N TRP A 86 14.75 -2.85 -2.56
CA TRP A 86 14.26 -3.58 -1.39
C TRP A 86 13.88 -5.02 -1.74
N VAL A 87 13.28 -5.28 -2.90
CA VAL A 87 12.96 -6.65 -3.33
C VAL A 87 14.25 -7.47 -3.50
N VAL A 88 15.34 -6.84 -3.95
CA VAL A 88 16.66 -7.51 -4.04
C VAL A 88 17.18 -7.86 -2.65
N GLU A 89 17.19 -6.90 -1.73
CA GLU A 89 17.71 -7.09 -0.38
C GLU A 89 16.89 -8.14 0.40
N GLU A 90 15.57 -8.07 0.30
CA GLU A 90 14.64 -9.04 0.88
C GLU A 90 14.84 -10.44 0.31
N TYR A 91 15.02 -10.56 -1.02
CA TYR A 91 15.19 -11.86 -1.66
C TYR A 91 16.52 -12.49 -1.28
N LYS A 92 17.60 -11.70 -1.21
CA LYS A 92 18.90 -12.17 -0.72
C LYS A 92 18.87 -12.56 0.74
N PHE A 93 18.08 -11.85 1.56
CA PHE A 93 17.93 -12.20 2.96
C PHE A 93 17.20 -13.55 3.12
N LEU A 94 16.22 -13.84 2.25
CA LEU A 94 15.55 -15.14 2.18
C LEU A 94 16.42 -16.26 1.57
N CYS A 95 17.18 -15.94 0.53
CA CYS A 95 18.02 -16.87 -0.24
C CYS A 95 19.46 -16.34 -0.30
N PRO A 96 20.24 -16.45 0.79
CA PRO A 96 21.59 -15.88 0.86
C PRO A 96 22.59 -16.55 -0.12
N ASP A 97 22.28 -17.75 -0.60
CA ASP A 97 23.07 -18.51 -1.56
C ASP A 97 22.90 -18.05 -3.02
N ILE A 98 22.02 -17.07 -3.29
CA ILE A 98 21.80 -16.57 -4.65
C ILE A 98 23.01 -15.77 -5.17
N SER A 99 23.45 -16.10 -6.38
CA SER A 99 24.48 -15.33 -7.05
C SER A 99 23.97 -13.95 -7.49
N GLN A 100 24.75 -12.90 -7.24
CA GLN A 100 24.42 -11.50 -7.56
C GLN A 100 24.08 -11.32 -9.04
N ASP A 101 24.79 -12.00 -9.94
CA ASP A 101 24.56 -11.91 -11.38
C ASP A 101 23.19 -12.43 -11.80
N LYS A 102 22.50 -13.26 -10.99
CA LYS A 102 21.15 -13.74 -11.33
C LYS A 102 20.07 -12.67 -11.19
N ILE A 103 20.29 -11.64 -10.40
CA ILE A 103 19.27 -10.63 -10.09
C ILE A 103 19.52 -9.39 -10.94
N ALA A 104 18.48 -8.93 -11.64
CA ALA A 104 18.45 -7.64 -12.32
C ALA A 104 17.34 -6.78 -11.73
N ILE A 105 17.63 -5.50 -11.48
CA ILE A 105 16.62 -4.53 -11.02
C ILE A 105 15.90 -3.99 -12.25
N VAL A 106 14.57 -4.09 -12.25
CA VAL A 106 13.69 -3.66 -13.35
C VAL A 106 12.52 -2.88 -12.77
N TYR A 107 12.65 -1.55 -12.69
CA TYR A 107 11.61 -0.70 -12.13
C TYR A 107 10.32 -0.75 -12.95
N ASN A 108 9.17 -0.78 -12.27
CA ASN A 108 7.89 -0.63 -12.94
C ASN A 108 7.77 0.79 -13.49
N ALA A 109 7.50 0.92 -14.79
CA ALA A 109 7.15 2.18 -15.41
C ALA A 109 5.64 2.44 -15.33
N THR A 110 5.26 3.70 -15.49
CA THR A 110 3.87 4.13 -15.70
C THR A 110 3.81 4.93 -16.99
N SER A 111 2.64 4.99 -17.64
CA SER A 111 2.46 5.89 -18.76
C SER A 111 2.59 7.33 -18.28
N SER A 112 3.37 8.14 -19.01
CA SER A 112 3.39 9.58 -18.77
C SER A 112 2.15 10.19 -19.42
N ASP A 113 1.02 10.14 -18.73
CA ASP A 113 -0.17 10.86 -19.15
C ASP A 113 0.11 12.38 -18.99
N HIS A 114 -0.09 13.14 -20.06
CA HIS A 114 0.11 14.59 -20.03
C HIS A 114 -1.18 15.30 -19.63
N TYR A 115 -1.29 15.67 -18.35
CA TYR A 115 -2.34 16.56 -17.86
C TYR A 115 -1.82 18.00 -17.78
N SER A 116 -2.60 18.96 -18.26
CA SER A 116 -2.25 20.37 -18.12
C SER A 116 -2.39 20.84 -16.66
N LEU A 117 -1.58 21.84 -16.29
CA LEU A 117 -1.71 22.50 -14.98
C LEU A 117 -3.12 23.06 -14.78
N GLU A 118 -3.71 23.63 -15.83
CA GLU A 118 -5.07 24.16 -15.80
C GLU A 118 -6.10 23.09 -15.46
N ALA A 119 -6.02 21.91 -16.10
CA ALA A 119 -6.93 20.79 -15.81
C ALA A 119 -6.79 20.33 -14.36
N LYS A 120 -5.56 20.27 -13.83
CA LYS A 120 -5.28 19.94 -12.43
C LYS A 120 -5.92 20.97 -11.49
N LEU A 121 -5.69 22.27 -11.70
CA LEU A 121 -6.24 23.33 -10.86
C LEU A 121 -7.78 23.34 -10.91
N LYS A 122 -8.36 23.18 -12.09
CA LYS A 122 -9.83 23.09 -12.24
C LYS A 122 -10.41 21.88 -11.49
N SER A 123 -9.71 20.75 -11.47
CA SER A 123 -10.12 19.57 -10.69
C SER A 123 -10.01 19.84 -9.18
N GLN A 124 -8.90 20.44 -8.75
CA GLN A 124 -8.66 20.81 -7.36
C GLN A 124 -9.75 21.77 -6.83
N GLU A 125 -10.11 22.79 -7.60
CA GLU A 125 -11.15 23.75 -7.23
C GLU A 125 -12.53 23.11 -7.07
N LYS A 126 -12.86 22.10 -7.88
CA LYS A 126 -14.10 21.34 -7.71
C LYS A 126 -14.12 20.62 -6.36
N ILE A 127 -13.01 20.00 -5.96
CA ILE A 127 -12.92 19.30 -4.67
C ILE A 127 -13.03 20.31 -3.52
N LYS A 128 -12.25 21.40 -3.57
CA LYS A 128 -12.26 22.44 -2.53
C LYS A 128 -13.65 23.01 -2.31
N ARG A 129 -14.34 23.40 -3.39
CA ARG A 129 -15.69 24.00 -3.30
C ARG A 129 -16.69 23.10 -2.58
N ASN A 130 -16.69 21.80 -2.90
CA ASN A 130 -17.62 20.86 -2.27
C ASN A 130 -17.27 20.64 -0.79
N LEU A 131 -15.98 20.49 -0.45
CA LEU A 131 -15.57 20.12 0.90
C LEU A 131 -15.53 21.29 1.88
N LYS A 132 -15.23 22.51 1.40
CA LYS A 132 -15.16 23.72 2.23
C LYS A 132 -16.49 23.97 2.95
N SER A 133 -17.59 23.91 2.20
CA SER A 133 -18.95 24.08 2.74
C SER A 133 -19.36 22.96 3.70
N ARG A 134 -18.86 21.74 3.49
CA ARG A 134 -19.23 20.58 4.32
C ARG A 134 -18.58 20.60 5.69
N PHE A 135 -17.36 21.14 5.79
CA PHE A 135 -16.56 21.15 7.02
C PHE A 135 -16.48 22.53 7.68
N ASP A 136 -17.28 23.49 7.22
CA ASP A 136 -17.33 24.87 7.73
C ASP A 136 -15.96 25.56 7.76
N PHE A 137 -15.11 25.25 6.78
CA PHE A 137 -13.80 25.88 6.66
C PHE A 137 -13.86 27.19 5.89
N PRO A 138 -13.08 28.22 6.29
CA PRO A 138 -13.01 29.48 5.58
C PRO A 138 -12.22 29.37 4.27
N GLU A 139 -11.35 28.37 4.12
CA GLU A 139 -10.61 28.02 2.90
C GLU A 139 -10.08 26.58 2.99
N ILE A 140 -9.53 26.03 1.91
CA ILE A 140 -8.73 24.79 1.94
C ILE A 140 -7.39 25.06 1.28
N ASP A 141 -6.34 25.15 2.10
CA ASP A 141 -4.97 25.44 1.67
C ASP A 141 -4.29 24.20 1.11
N LEU A 142 -4.52 23.04 1.74
CA LEU A 142 -3.88 21.78 1.34
C LEU A 142 -4.88 20.63 1.21
N ILE A 143 -4.73 19.86 0.14
CA ILE A 143 -5.38 18.56 -0.02
C ILE A 143 -4.29 17.49 0.05
N ILE A 144 -4.40 16.61 1.03
CA ILE A 144 -3.57 15.43 1.23
C ILE A 144 -4.41 14.24 0.80
N THR A 145 -3.85 13.31 0.03
CA THR A 145 -4.58 12.12 -0.42
C THR A 145 -3.78 10.87 -0.14
N HIS A 146 -4.44 9.82 0.37
CA HIS A 146 -3.90 8.47 0.39
C HIS A 146 -4.85 7.57 -0.40
N VAL A 147 -4.40 7.15 -1.59
CA VAL A 147 -5.17 6.27 -2.48
C VAL A 147 -4.51 4.90 -2.51
N CYS A 148 -5.18 3.88 -1.97
CA CYS A 148 -4.59 2.55 -1.92
C CYS A 148 -5.63 1.44 -1.72
N ARG A 149 -5.20 0.17 -1.85
CA ARG A 149 -5.99 -0.98 -1.39
C ARG A 149 -5.99 -1.01 0.14
N LEU A 150 -7.10 -1.42 0.74
CA LEU A 150 -7.22 -1.43 2.19
C LEU A 150 -6.51 -2.65 2.83
N VAL A 151 -5.19 -2.54 2.98
CA VAL A 151 -4.33 -3.54 3.63
C VAL A 151 -3.29 -2.88 4.52
N LYS A 152 -2.85 -3.57 5.59
CA LYS A 152 -1.91 -3.04 6.60
C LYS A 152 -0.62 -2.48 5.98
N SER A 153 -0.07 -3.17 4.98
CA SER A 153 1.15 -2.78 4.26
C SER A 153 1.04 -1.49 3.45
N LYS A 154 -0.14 -0.88 3.33
CA LYS A 154 -0.29 0.46 2.77
C LYS A 154 -0.07 1.57 3.79
N GLY A 155 0.09 1.24 5.07
CA GLY A 155 0.58 2.20 6.06
C GLY A 155 -0.43 3.27 6.46
N ILE A 156 -1.74 3.08 6.21
CA ILE A 156 -2.80 4.03 6.59
C ILE A 156 -2.75 4.37 8.09
N TRP A 157 -2.35 3.42 8.93
CA TRP A 157 -2.16 3.64 10.36
C TRP A 157 -1.11 4.72 10.68
N ARG A 158 -0.09 4.92 9.83
CA ARG A 158 0.92 5.97 9.99
C ARG A 158 0.30 7.34 9.77
N ASP A 159 -0.65 7.45 8.84
CA ASP A 159 -1.34 8.70 8.58
C ASP A 159 -2.09 9.15 9.83
N PHE A 160 -2.83 8.27 10.49
CA PHE A 160 -3.56 8.61 11.71
C PHE A 160 -2.65 8.85 12.94
N ILE A 161 -1.37 8.44 12.88
CA ILE A 161 -0.36 8.88 13.84
C ILE A 161 0.14 10.30 13.49
N LEU A 162 0.36 10.60 12.21
CA LEU A 162 0.91 11.87 11.73
C LEU A 162 -0.11 13.02 11.75
N LEU A 163 -1.34 12.74 11.36
CA LEU A 163 -2.40 13.74 11.14
C LEU A 163 -2.66 14.65 12.37
N PRO A 164 -2.69 14.16 13.63
CA PRO A 164 -2.82 15.03 14.80
C PRO A 164 -1.67 16.05 14.95
N TYR A 165 -0.43 15.67 14.58
CA TYR A 165 0.70 16.60 14.61
C TYR A 165 0.58 17.64 13.49
N LEU A 166 0.16 17.23 12.30
CA LEU A 166 -0.10 18.14 11.20
C LEU A 166 -1.24 19.11 11.51
N ASP A 167 -2.33 18.64 12.13
CA ASP A 167 -3.47 19.48 12.52
C ASP A 167 -3.03 20.61 13.46
N ASN A 168 -2.17 20.30 14.45
CA ASN A 168 -1.59 21.31 15.34
C ASN A 168 -0.71 22.34 14.59
N LEU A 169 0.01 21.90 13.55
CA LEU A 169 0.79 22.83 12.72
C LEU A 169 -0.12 23.71 11.86
N PHE A 170 -1.21 23.15 11.34
CA PHE A 170 -2.21 23.90 10.57
C PHE A 170 -2.89 24.95 11.45
N GLU A 171 -3.28 24.58 12.68
CA GLU A 171 -3.83 25.52 13.66
C GLU A 171 -2.86 26.67 13.94
N LYS A 172 -1.59 26.37 14.26
CA LYS A 172 -0.57 27.40 14.56
C LYS A 172 -0.32 28.37 13.41
N ASN A 173 -0.55 27.96 12.17
CA ASN A 173 -0.28 28.75 10.98
C ASN A 173 -1.56 29.28 10.31
N ASN A 174 -2.73 29.12 10.94
CA ASN A 174 -4.04 29.48 10.37
C ASN A 174 -4.30 28.87 8.98
N LEU A 175 -3.84 27.63 8.76
CA LEU A 175 -4.07 26.87 7.54
C LEU A 175 -5.20 25.86 7.74
N TYR A 176 -5.85 25.47 6.65
CA TYR A 176 -6.94 24.49 6.61
C TYR A 176 -6.65 23.40 5.59
N GLY A 177 -6.88 22.15 5.98
CA GLY A 177 -6.50 20.98 5.20
C GLY A 177 -7.60 19.94 5.09
N ILE A 178 -7.58 19.18 4.00
CA ILE A 178 -8.38 17.97 3.86
C ILE A 178 -7.45 16.79 3.63
N TYR A 179 -7.66 15.71 4.38
CA TYR A 179 -7.03 14.41 4.13
C TYR A 179 -8.05 13.43 3.53
N ILE A 180 -7.93 13.12 2.24
CA ILE A 180 -8.83 12.19 1.56
C ILE A 180 -8.21 10.78 1.59
N LEU A 181 -8.83 9.88 2.35
CA LEU A 181 -8.51 8.46 2.28
C LEU A 181 -9.45 7.78 1.28
N LEU A 182 -8.90 7.43 0.11
CA LEU A 182 -9.61 6.68 -0.93
C LEU A 182 -9.12 5.24 -0.91
N SER A 183 -9.83 4.39 -0.17
CA SER A 183 -9.48 2.99 0.01
C SER A 183 -10.70 2.13 0.31
N SER A 184 -10.83 1.03 -0.42
CA SER A 184 -11.91 0.07 -0.25
C SER A 184 -11.37 -1.36 -0.18
N LEU A 185 -12.09 -2.23 0.54
CA LEU A 185 -11.89 -3.68 0.44
C LEU A 185 -12.52 -4.28 -0.82
N VAL A 186 -13.52 -3.60 -1.38
CA VAL A 186 -14.19 -3.99 -2.61
C VAL A 186 -13.39 -3.46 -3.79
N ALA A 187 -12.55 -4.31 -4.38
CA ALA A 187 -11.61 -3.90 -5.44
C ALA A 187 -12.30 -3.27 -6.67
N THR A 188 -13.53 -3.70 -6.98
CA THR A 188 -14.34 -3.17 -8.08
C THR A 188 -15.10 -1.90 -7.72
N GLY A 189 -15.08 -1.49 -6.45
CA GLY A 189 -15.96 -0.45 -5.91
C GLY A 189 -17.41 -0.93 -5.74
N ARG A 190 -18.25 -0.02 -5.24
CA ARG A 190 -19.69 -0.19 -5.06
C ARG A 190 -20.42 0.30 -6.31
N SER A 191 -21.60 -0.24 -6.60
CA SER A 191 -22.37 0.18 -7.78
C SER A 191 -22.84 1.65 -7.64
N PRO A 192 -23.01 2.39 -8.74
CA PRO A 192 -23.54 3.76 -8.68
C PRO A 192 -24.89 3.86 -7.97
N GLN A 193 -25.76 2.85 -8.12
CA GLN A 193 -27.07 2.80 -7.48
C GLN A 193 -26.97 2.65 -5.96
N GLU A 194 -26.05 1.82 -5.47
CA GLU A 194 -25.78 1.69 -4.04
C GLU A 194 -25.21 2.99 -3.47
N VAL A 195 -24.27 3.61 -4.18
CA VAL A 195 -23.71 4.91 -3.77
C VAL A 195 -24.79 5.98 -3.70
N GLU A 196 -25.65 6.10 -4.71
CA GLU A 196 -26.74 7.07 -4.70
C GLU A 196 -27.70 6.87 -3.52
N LYS A 197 -28.01 5.60 -3.19
CA LYS A 197 -28.82 5.25 -2.02
C LYS A 197 -28.14 5.70 -0.72
N MET A 198 -26.86 5.41 -0.54
CA MET A 198 -26.10 5.80 0.65
C MET A 198 -26.00 7.33 0.81
N VAL A 199 -25.78 8.05 -0.30
CA VAL A 199 -25.75 9.52 -0.32
C VAL A 199 -27.11 10.08 0.14
N LYS A 200 -28.22 9.55 -0.38
CA LYS A 200 -29.58 10.00 -0.03
C LYS A 200 -29.98 9.67 1.41
N GLU A 201 -29.62 8.47 1.89
CA GLU A 201 -30.10 7.98 3.18
C GLU A 201 -29.31 8.52 4.37
N TYR A 202 -28.02 8.82 4.20
CA TYR A 202 -27.17 9.26 5.32
C TYR A 202 -25.97 10.11 4.96
N CYS A 203 -25.92 10.73 3.77
CA CYS A 203 -24.85 11.67 3.42
C CYS A 203 -23.45 11.04 3.33
N TRP A 204 -23.35 9.80 2.83
CA TRP A 204 -22.08 9.23 2.40
C TRP A 204 -21.37 10.17 1.39
N PRO A 205 -20.03 10.31 1.39
CA PRO A 205 -19.00 9.59 2.18
C PRO A 205 -18.61 10.28 3.50
N PHE A 206 -19.46 11.14 4.06
CA PHE A 206 -19.14 11.86 5.30
C PHE A 206 -19.57 11.11 6.55
N GLU A 207 -20.71 10.42 6.45
CA GLU A 207 -21.17 9.46 7.46
C GLU A 207 -21.15 8.07 6.86
N HIS A 208 -20.89 7.08 7.71
CA HIS A 208 -20.89 5.69 7.31
C HIS A 208 -21.70 4.80 8.26
N ARG A 209 -22.23 3.71 7.71
CA ARG A 209 -22.95 2.67 8.44
C ARG A 209 -22.22 1.34 8.34
N VAL A 210 -22.31 0.53 9.39
CA VAL A 210 -21.74 -0.82 9.39
C VAL A 210 -22.66 -1.77 8.62
N GLY A 211 -22.09 -2.54 7.71
CA GLY A 211 -22.78 -3.52 6.88
C GLY A 211 -22.79 -3.13 5.39
N TRP A 212 -23.06 -4.12 4.54
CA TRP A 212 -23.21 -3.91 3.09
C TRP A 212 -24.40 -2.95 2.82
N PRO A 213 -24.29 -1.98 1.90
CA PRO A 213 -23.20 -1.79 0.94
C PRO A 213 -22.04 -0.91 1.42
N ASP A 214 -22.03 -0.44 2.66
CA ASP A 214 -21.02 0.51 3.17
C ASP A 214 -19.86 -0.21 3.85
N LEU A 215 -19.66 -0.08 5.16
CA LEU A 215 -18.46 -0.59 5.82
C LEU A 215 -18.51 -2.10 6.02
N ILE A 216 -17.52 -2.79 5.47
CA ILE A 216 -17.29 -4.22 5.72
C ILE A 216 -15.88 -4.48 6.23
N GLY A 217 -15.71 -5.53 7.04
CA GLY A 217 -14.39 -5.99 7.50
C GLY A 217 -13.51 -4.87 8.09
N TYR A 218 -12.30 -4.72 7.54
CA TYR A 218 -11.31 -3.75 8.00
C TYR A 218 -11.69 -2.27 7.74
N GLU A 219 -12.63 -1.97 6.84
CA GLU A 219 -13.13 -0.60 6.64
C GLU A 219 -13.75 -0.03 7.92
N ILE A 220 -14.35 -0.89 8.75
CA ILE A 220 -14.96 -0.53 10.03
C ILE A 220 -13.92 0.05 10.99
N GLU A 221 -12.74 -0.58 11.09
CA GLU A 221 -11.67 -0.10 11.97
C GLU A 221 -11.07 1.22 11.48
N ILE A 222 -10.88 1.32 10.17
CA ILE A 222 -10.36 2.55 9.54
C ILE A 222 -11.32 3.71 9.74
N TYR A 223 -12.62 3.50 9.55
CA TYR A 223 -13.61 4.54 9.80
C TYR A 223 -13.64 4.98 11.28
N LYS A 224 -13.36 4.08 12.24
CA LYS A 224 -13.21 4.48 13.65
C LYS A 224 -12.03 5.45 13.84
N TYR A 225 -10.90 5.23 13.16
CA TYR A 225 -9.78 6.18 13.21
C TYR A 225 -10.15 7.52 12.58
N VAL A 226 -10.79 7.51 11.41
CA VAL A 226 -11.30 8.71 10.73
C VAL A 226 -12.23 9.51 11.63
N LYS A 227 -13.24 8.84 12.21
CA LYS A 227 -14.22 9.47 13.10
C LYS A 227 -13.55 10.05 14.34
N THR A 228 -12.66 9.28 14.98
CA THR A 228 -11.94 9.74 16.18
C THR A 228 -11.06 10.94 15.88
N PHE A 229 -10.38 10.94 14.72
CA PHE A 229 -9.58 12.07 14.27
C PHE A 229 -10.46 13.30 14.02
N ASN A 230 -11.52 13.19 13.22
CA ASN A 230 -12.41 14.31 12.89
C ASN A 230 -13.10 14.93 14.10
N LEU A 231 -13.37 14.16 15.14
CA LEU A 231 -13.94 14.66 16.41
C LEU A 231 -12.95 15.53 17.20
N ARG A 232 -11.64 15.31 17.03
CA ARG A 232 -10.59 15.98 17.80
C ARG A 232 -9.86 17.06 17.02
N SER A 233 -9.78 16.91 15.70
CA SER A 233 -9.06 17.82 14.82
C SER A 233 -9.78 19.15 14.70
N LYS A 234 -9.02 20.22 14.47
CA LYS A 234 -9.56 21.57 14.30
C LYS A 234 -9.50 22.04 12.86
N ASN A 235 -8.32 21.90 12.24
CA ASN A 235 -8.00 22.53 10.96
C ASN A 235 -7.80 21.53 9.82
N ILE A 236 -7.76 20.23 10.11
CA ILE A 236 -7.75 19.16 9.13
C ILE A 236 -8.98 18.26 9.31
N LYS A 237 -9.72 17.99 8.23
CA LYS A 237 -10.80 16.99 8.22
C LYS A 237 -10.52 15.88 7.22
N ALA A 238 -11.00 14.68 7.55
CA ALA A 238 -10.73 13.46 6.82
C ALA A 238 -12.02 12.81 6.30
N PRO A 239 -12.40 12.99 5.02
CA PRO A 239 -13.36 12.11 4.37
C PRO A 239 -12.75 10.73 4.06
N PHE A 240 -13.57 9.68 4.13
CA PHE A 240 -13.17 8.31 3.83
C PHE A 240 -14.10 7.71 2.77
N HIS A 241 -13.53 7.05 1.77
CA HIS A 241 -14.27 6.40 0.68
C HIS A 241 -13.63 5.08 0.30
#